data_AF-A0A951M2V2-F1
#
_entry.id   AF-A0A951M2V2-F1
#
_cell.length_a   1.000
_cell.length_b   1.000
_cell.length_c   1.000
_cell.angle_alpha   90.00
_cell.angle_beta   90.00
_cell.angle_gamma   90.00
#
_symmetry.space_group_name_H-M   'P 1'
#
loop_
_entity.id
_entity.type
_entity.pdbx_description
1 polymer ?
#
loop_
_entity_poly.entity_id
_entity_poly.type
_entity_poly.pdbx_seq_one_letter_code
_entity_poly.pdbx_strand_id
1 'polypeptide(L)'
;GWFANALRVFGRVPLFYYLLHIPLIHLAALALNQWRTGSMHQEWYQTAPFAQVPPDQRWGLPLLYLVFAIVVIILYLLCNWYAKYKAAHPERKWLQYL
;
A
#
# COMPACT_ATOMS: atom_id res chain seq x y z
N GLY A 1 -0.23 -24.82 4.63
CA GLY A 1 0.64 -24.31 3.55
C GLY A 1 0.93 -22.83 3.75
N TRP A 2 2.02 -22.32 3.19
CA TRP A 2 2.47 -20.92 3.33
C TRP A 2 1.41 -19.88 2.92
N PHE A 3 0.67 -20.14 1.84
CA PHE A 3 -0.46 -19.30 1.40
C PHE A 3 -1.58 -19.14 2.44
N ALA A 4 -1.94 -20.21 3.15
CA ALA A 4 -2.97 -20.15 4.19
C ALA A 4 -2.52 -19.29 5.38
N ASN A 5 -1.23 -19.32 5.72
CA ASN A 5 -0.69 -18.45 6.75
C ASN A 5 -0.65 -16.98 6.29
N ALA A 6 -0.31 -16.72 5.02
CA ALA A 6 -0.33 -15.37 4.48
C ALA A 6 -1.74 -14.77 4.48
N LEU A 7 -2.74 -15.53 4.03
CA LEU A 7 -4.16 -15.16 4.11
C LEU A 7 -4.61 -14.94 5.56
N ARG A 8 -4.08 -15.72 6.52
CA ARG A 8 -4.38 -15.54 7.95
C ARG A 8 -3.78 -14.26 8.53
N VAL A 9 -2.65 -13.79 8.01
CA VAL A 9 -2.06 -12.50 8.39
C VAL A 9 -2.95 -11.36 7.89
N PHE A 10 -3.39 -11.40 6.63
CA PHE A 10 -4.31 -10.40 6.09
C PHE A 10 -5.68 -10.41 6.80
N GLY A 11 -6.21 -11.60 7.10
CA GLY A 11 -7.51 -11.76 7.78
C GLY A 11 -7.51 -11.38 9.26
N ARG A 12 -6.35 -11.28 9.91
CA ARG A 12 -6.25 -10.87 11.32
C ARG A 12 -6.35 -9.36 11.54
N VAL A 13 -5.93 -8.58 10.55
CA VAL A 13 -5.86 -7.10 10.62
C VAL A 13 -6.29 -6.46 9.29
N PRO A 14 -7.50 -6.80 8.77
CA PRO A 14 -7.95 -6.32 7.47
C PRO A 14 -8.13 -4.79 7.43
N LEU A 15 -8.52 -4.18 8.56
CA LEU A 15 -8.67 -2.72 8.65
C LEU A 15 -7.32 -2.01 8.53
N PHE A 16 -6.29 -2.52 9.22
CA PHE A 16 -4.92 -2.01 9.13
C PHE A 16 -4.38 -2.08 7.70
N TYR A 17 -4.63 -3.19 6.99
CA TYR A 17 -4.27 -3.31 5.57
C TYR A 17 -4.91 -2.21 4.73
N TYR A 18 -6.23 -2.02 4.84
CA TYR A 18 -6.96 -1.00 4.07
C TYR A 18 -6.47 0.42 4.36
N LEU A 19 -6.26 0.75 5.64
CA LEU A 19 -5.81 2.06 6.08
C LEU A 19 -4.40 2.40 5.58
N LEU A 20 -3.50 1.42 5.54
CA LEU A 20 -2.13 1.63 5.03
C LEU A 20 -2.06 1.55 3.51
N HIS A 21 -2.89 0.73 2.88
CA HIS A 21 -2.85 0.50 1.45
C HIS A 21 -3.00 1.82 0.68
N ILE A 22 -4.04 2.61 0.98
CA ILE A 22 -4.35 3.88 0.30
C ILE A 22 -3.17 4.89 0.34
N PRO A 23 -2.63 5.27 1.51
CA PRO A 23 -1.50 6.19 1.56
C PRO A 23 -0.24 5.58 0.95
N LEU A 24 -0.01 4.26 1.09
CA LEU A 24 1.19 3.62 0.56
C LEU A 24 1.21 3.60 -0.97
N ILE A 25 0.09 3.28 -1.65
CA ILE A 25 0.02 3.37 -3.11
C ILE A 25 0.17 4.81 -3.58
N HIS A 26 -0.34 5.78 -2.82
CA HIS A 26 -0.28 7.20 -3.18
C HIS A 26 1.14 7.73 -3.04
N LEU A 27 1.82 7.43 -1.94
CA LEU A 27 3.23 7.75 -1.73
C LEU A 27 4.13 7.09 -2.76
N ALA A 28 3.86 5.81 -3.11
CA ALA A 28 4.59 5.13 -4.17
C ALA A 28 4.44 5.86 -5.51
N ALA A 29 3.22 6.33 -5.84
CA ALA A 29 2.98 7.08 -7.07
C ALA A 29 3.72 8.43 -7.10
N LEU A 30 3.64 9.20 -6.02
CA LEU A 30 4.36 10.48 -5.91
C LEU A 30 5.89 10.28 -5.98
N ALA A 31 6.42 9.27 -5.28
CA ALA A 31 7.84 8.96 -5.29
C ALA A 31 8.34 8.56 -6.68
N LEU A 32 7.58 7.75 -7.41
CA LEU A 32 7.91 7.35 -8.76
C LEU A 32 7.84 8.51 -9.75
N ASN A 33 6.84 9.40 -9.62
CA ASN A 33 6.78 10.61 -10.43
C ASN A 33 7.97 11.52 -10.13
N GLN A 34 8.28 11.75 -8.86
CA GLN A 34 9.46 12.54 -8.48
C GLN A 34 10.74 11.96 -9.08
N TRP A 35 10.89 10.64 -9.11
CA TRP A 35 12.06 9.98 -9.68
C TRP A 35 12.10 10.05 -11.21
N ARG A 36 10.94 9.95 -11.88
CA ARG A 36 10.84 9.96 -13.35
C ARG A 36 10.83 11.34 -13.99
N THR A 37 10.16 12.30 -13.37
CA THR A 37 9.88 13.63 -13.95
C THR A 37 10.54 14.76 -13.18
N GLY A 38 11.11 14.48 -11.99
CA GLY A 38 11.69 15.50 -11.12
C GLY A 38 10.67 16.28 -10.29
N SER A 39 9.40 15.90 -10.34
CA SER A 39 8.27 16.58 -9.72
C SER A 39 7.22 15.56 -9.27
N MET A 40 6.56 15.81 -8.14
CA MET A 40 5.58 14.87 -7.59
C MET A 40 4.27 14.81 -8.39
N HIS A 41 3.91 15.91 -9.08
CA HIS A 41 2.67 16.06 -9.85
C HIS A 41 1.41 15.60 -9.09
N GLN A 42 1.26 16.10 -7.85
CA GLN A 42 0.15 15.72 -6.98
C GLN A 42 -1.22 16.06 -7.58
N GLU A 43 -1.28 17.11 -8.42
CA GLU A 43 -2.45 17.53 -9.18
C GLU A 43 -3.07 16.39 -10.01
N TRP A 44 -2.26 15.47 -10.52
CA TRP A 44 -2.73 14.36 -11.33
C TRP A 44 -3.57 13.32 -10.57
N TYR A 45 -3.44 13.27 -9.25
CA TYR A 45 -4.07 12.27 -8.40
C TYR A 45 -5.21 12.81 -7.54
N GLN A 46 -5.63 14.06 -7.76
CA GLN A 46 -6.70 14.69 -6.96
C GLN A 46 -8.10 14.17 -7.31
N THR A 47 -8.36 13.83 -8.58
CA THR A 47 -9.69 13.37 -9.03
C THR A 47 -9.60 12.16 -9.97
N ALA A 48 -10.33 11.09 -9.63
CA ALA A 48 -10.59 9.99 -10.54
C ALA A 48 -11.47 10.51 -11.70
N PRO A 49 -11.20 10.13 -12.98
CA PRO A 49 -10.44 8.95 -13.42
C PRO A 49 -8.96 9.20 -13.75
N PHE A 50 -8.32 10.22 -13.16
CA PHE A 50 -6.90 10.55 -13.40
C PHE A 50 -6.59 10.91 -14.86
N ALA A 51 -7.57 11.45 -15.58
CA ALA A 51 -7.46 11.86 -16.98
C ALA A 51 -6.45 13.01 -17.20
N GLN A 52 -6.03 13.66 -16.11
CA GLN A 52 -5.07 14.76 -16.12
C GLN A 52 -3.62 14.31 -16.35
N VAL A 53 -3.34 13.00 -16.24
CA VAL A 53 -2.00 12.44 -16.51
C VAL A 53 -1.72 12.46 -18.03
N PRO A 54 -0.67 13.17 -18.48
CA PRO A 54 -0.24 13.17 -19.88
C PRO A 54 0.04 11.75 -20.41
N PRO A 55 -0.30 11.42 -21.68
CA PRO A 55 -0.16 10.07 -22.22
C PRO A 55 1.25 9.47 -22.11
N ASP A 56 2.28 10.30 -22.23
CA ASP A 56 3.71 9.99 -22.11
C ASP A 56 4.16 9.70 -20.67
N GLN A 57 3.46 10.26 -19.68
CA GLN A 57 3.69 9.97 -18.26
C GLN A 57 2.85 8.82 -17.72
N ARG A 58 1.90 8.28 -18.49
CA ARG A 58 1.11 7.12 -18.05
C ARG A 58 2.01 5.91 -17.84
N TRP A 59 1.78 5.22 -16.74
CA TRP A 59 2.55 4.04 -16.42
C TRP A 59 2.17 2.91 -17.37
N GLY A 60 3.17 2.28 -17.98
CA GLY A 60 2.95 1.03 -18.72
C GLY A 60 2.48 -0.08 -17.76
N LEU A 61 1.72 -1.04 -18.29
CA LEU A 61 1.25 -2.21 -17.55
C LEU A 61 2.36 -2.90 -16.72
N PRO A 62 3.59 -3.14 -17.26
CA PRO A 62 4.64 -3.81 -16.48
C PRO A 62 5.07 -3.02 -15.26
N LEU A 63 5.24 -1.70 -15.40
CA LEU A 63 5.64 -0.83 -14.29
C LEU A 63 4.53 -0.77 -13.23
N LEU A 64 3.27 -0.64 -13.65
CA LEU A 64 2.12 -0.66 -12.75
C LEU A 64 2.08 -1.94 -11.91
N TYR A 65 2.23 -3.12 -12.55
CA TYR A 65 2.23 -4.39 -11.84
C TYR A 65 3.44 -4.58 -10.92
N LEU A 66 4.61 -4.07 -11.32
CA LEU A 66 5.81 -4.12 -10.48
C LEU A 66 5.60 -3.31 -9.19
N VAL A 67 5.10 -2.08 -9.31
CA VAL A 67 4.84 -1.19 -8.16
C VAL A 67 3.75 -1.78 -7.28
N PHE A 68 2.67 -2.30 -7.88
CA PHE A 68 1.63 -3.01 -7.17
C PHE A 68 2.19 -4.18 -6.35
N ALA A 69 3.02 -5.03 -6.97
CA ALA A 69 3.64 -6.16 -6.29
C ALA A 69 4.51 -5.72 -5.12
N ILE A 70 5.33 -4.68 -5.29
CA ILE A 70 6.15 -4.11 -4.22
C ILE A 70 5.28 -3.60 -3.06
N VAL A 71 4.23 -2.83 -3.36
CA VAL A 71 3.31 -2.31 -2.34
C VAL A 71 2.65 -3.45 -1.57
N VAL A 72 2.16 -4.48 -2.25
CA VAL A 72 1.56 -5.66 -1.61
C VAL A 72 2.57 -6.39 -0.71
N ILE A 73 3.83 -6.54 -1.13
CA ILE A 73 4.89 -7.16 -0.32
C ILE A 73 5.16 -6.33 0.94
N ILE A 74 5.28 -5.00 0.82
CA ILE A 74 5.51 -4.11 1.97
C ILE A 74 4.33 -4.21 2.95
N LEU A 75 3.09 -4.16 2.45
CA LEU A 75 1.89 -4.31 3.28
C LEU A 75 1.87 -5.64 3.99
N TYR A 76 2.24 -6.72 3.32
CA TYR A 76 2.33 -8.05 3.93
C TYR A 76 3.31 -8.06 5.11
N LEU A 77 4.50 -7.50 4.94
CA LEU A 77 5.51 -7.41 5.99
C LEU A 77 5.01 -6.57 7.18
N LEU A 78 4.39 -5.41 6.91
CA LEU A 78 3.81 -4.54 7.93
C LEU A 78 2.66 -5.23 8.68
N CYS A 79 1.74 -5.90 7.98
CA CYS A 79 0.62 -6.62 8.59
C CYS A 79 1.12 -7.77 9.47
N ASN A 80 2.14 -8.50 9.02
CA ASN A 80 2.73 -9.59 9.80
C ASN A 80 3.43 -9.07 11.07
N TRP A 81 4.17 -7.96 10.96
CA TRP A 81 4.78 -7.30 12.11
C TRP A 81 3.72 -6.79 13.10
N TYR A 82 2.68 -6.13 12.60
CA TYR A 82 1.59 -5.60 13.43
C TYR A 82 0.81 -6.72 14.12
N ALA A 83 0.56 -7.84 13.44
CA ALA A 83 -0.08 -9.01 14.04
C ALA A 83 0.73 -9.60 15.20
N LYS A 84 2.07 -9.64 15.08
CA LYS A 84 2.97 -10.06 16.17
C LYS A 84 2.98 -9.05 17.30
N TYR A 85 3.02 -7.75 16.98
CA TYR A 85 3.01 -6.67 17.96
C TYR A 85 1.71 -6.68 18.79
N LYS A 86 0.56 -6.85 18.14
CA LYS A 86 -0.77 -6.99 18.77
C LYS A 86 -0.84 -8.21 19.69
N ALA A 87 -0.20 -9.32 19.34
CA ALA A 87 -0.13 -10.50 20.20
C ALA A 87 0.79 -10.31 21.41
N ALA A 88 1.86 -9.51 21.28
CA ALA A 88 2.82 -9.23 22.34
C ALA A 88 2.35 -8.15 23.34
N HIS A 89 1.39 -7.29 22.95
CA HIS A 89 0.88 -6.18 23.79
C HIS A 89 -0.65 -6.26 23.98
N PRO A 90 -1.17 -7.34 24.60
CA PRO A 90 -2.61 -7.53 24.80
C PRO A 90 -3.27 -6.47 25.70
N GLU A 91 -2.49 -5.74 26.50
CA GLU A 91 -2.95 -4.68 27.39
C GLU A 91 -3.47 -3.44 26.65
N ARG A 92 -3.06 -3.23 25.38
CA ARG A 92 -3.50 -2.09 24.57
C ARG A 92 -4.80 -2.39 23.83
N LYS A 93 -5.93 -2.28 24.53
CA LYS A 93 -7.29 -2.56 23.99
C LYS A 93 -7.64 -1.83 22.69
N TRP A 94 -7.09 -0.64 22.44
CA TRP A 94 -7.32 0.09 21.18
C TRP A 94 -6.76 -0.64 19.94
N LEU A 95 -5.73 -1.47 20.11
CA LEU A 95 -5.20 -2.34 19.05
C LEU A 95 -6.18 -3.47 18.67
N GLN A 96 -7.24 -3.70 19.44
CA GLN A 96 -8.29 -4.66 19.05
C GLN A 96 -9.20 -4.09 17.95
N TYR A 97 -9.35 -2.76 17.90
CA TYR A 97 -10.18 -2.07 16.91
C TYR A 97 -9.48 -1.85 15.55
N LEU A 98 -8.14 -2.04 15.50
CA LEU A 98 -7.28 -1.99 14.31
C LEU A 98 -6.79 -3.39 13.91
#